data_AF-A0A9E6W9T6-F1
#
_entry.id   AF-A0A9E6W9T6-F1
#
_cell.length_a   1.000
_cell.length_b   1.000
_cell.length_c   1.000
_cell.angle_alpha   90.00
_cell.angle_beta   90.00
_cell.angle_gamma   90.00
#
_symmetry.space_group_name_H-M   'P 1'
#
loop_
_entity.id
_entity.type
_entity.pdbx_description
1 polymer ?
#
loop_
_entity_poly.entity_id
_entity_poly.type
_entity_poly.pdbx_seq_one_letter_code
_entity_poly.pdbx_strand_id
1 'polypeptide(L)'
;MDKNKYCCRIFPVILLTISFLTALSIWYFEEGKHSFSFLTGKDEIFGFVGSVLFIAIIPIGIFYWLNDKEKYESHAKVLSLLGFLPAFGVLAFILF
;
A
#
# COMPACT_ATOMS: atom_id res chain seq x y z
N MET A 1 9.37 -24.20 14.34
CA MET A 1 9.88 -23.26 13.31
C MET A 1 9.35 -21.86 13.66
N ASP A 2 9.70 -21.38 14.86
CA ASP A 2 8.88 -20.41 15.61
C ASP A 2 9.34 -18.95 15.53
N LYS A 3 10.44 -18.67 14.82
CA LYS A 3 10.95 -17.31 14.67
C LYS A 3 10.17 -16.45 13.66
N ASN A 4 9.27 -17.04 12.85
CA ASN A 4 8.70 -16.32 11.69
C ASN A 4 7.25 -15.81 11.86
N LYS A 5 6.58 -16.09 12.99
CA LYS A 5 5.21 -15.60 13.24
C LYS A 5 5.13 -14.06 13.32
N TYR A 6 6.15 -13.41 13.89
CA TYR A 6 6.20 -11.95 13.98
C TYR A 6 6.56 -11.29 12.65
N CYS A 7 7.46 -11.90 11.86
CA CYS A 7 7.83 -11.35 10.55
C CYS A 7 6.65 -11.39 9.57
N CYS A 8 5.87 -12.46 9.57
CA CYS A 8 4.66 -12.57 8.74
C CYS A 8 3.55 -11.59 9.16
N ARG A 9 3.51 -11.14 10.43
CA ARG A 9 2.45 -10.27 10.95
C ARG A 9 2.78 -8.79 10.88
N ILE A 10 4.05 -8.44 11.04
CA ILE A 10 4.54 -7.04 10.94
C ILE A 10 4.60 -6.60 9.47
N PHE A 11 4.90 -7.51 8.55
CA PHE A 11 5.09 -7.13 7.16
C PHE A 11 3.83 -6.55 6.48
N PRO A 12 2.62 -7.11 6.65
CA PRO A 12 1.38 -6.49 6.18
C PRO A 12 1.14 -5.09 6.77
N VAL A 13 1.53 -4.85 8.03
CA VAL A 13 1.41 -3.53 8.67
C VAL A 13 2.35 -2.52 8.00
N ILE A 14 3.57 -2.94 7.65
CA ILE A 14 4.51 -2.12 6.87
C ILE A 14 3.91 -1.79 5.49
N LEU A 15 3.38 -2.79 4.78
CA LEU A 15 2.73 -2.57 3.49
C LEU A 15 1.58 -1.56 3.61
N LEU A 16 0.73 -1.70 4.62
CA LEU A 16 -0.39 -0.78 4.87
C LEU A 16 0.10 0.65 5.16
N THR A 17 1.21 0.79 5.89
CA THR A 17 1.84 2.09 6.14
C THR A 17 2.36 2.73 4.85
N ILE A 18 2.99 1.96 3.98
CA ILE A 18 3.46 2.44 2.66
C ILE A 18 2.25 2.82 1.79
N SER A 19 1.19 2.01 1.77
CA SER A 19 -0.05 2.31 1.07
C SER A 19 -0.67 3.62 1.55
N PHE A 20 -0.68 3.85 2.86
CA PHE A 20 -1.17 5.08 3.46
C PHE A 20 -0.39 6.30 2.97
N LEU A 21 0.94 6.26 3.02
CA LEU A 21 1.79 7.36 2.55
C LEU A 21 1.62 7.63 1.04
N THR A 22 1.46 6.56 0.26
CA THR A 22 1.27 6.66 -1.19
C THR A 22 -0.08 7.27 -1.53
N ALA A 23 -1.16 6.80 -0.90
CA ALA A 23 -2.50 7.38 -1.05
C ALA A 23 -2.54 8.83 -0.60
N LEU A 24 -1.89 9.15 0.53
CA LEU A 24 -1.83 10.51 1.06
C LEU A 24 -1.12 11.45 0.07
N SER A 25 -0.05 10.97 -0.56
CA SER A 25 0.65 11.73 -1.58
C SER A 25 -0.23 11.90 -2.83
N ILE A 26 -0.86 10.84 -3.33
CA ILE A 26 -1.79 10.92 -4.49
C ILE A 26 -2.88 11.96 -4.22
N TRP A 27 -3.62 11.82 -3.12
CA TRP A 27 -4.72 12.74 -2.76
C TRP A 27 -4.25 14.17 -2.50
N TYR A 28 -3.06 14.35 -1.95
CA TYR A 28 -2.49 15.69 -1.73
C TYR A 28 -2.17 16.41 -3.04
N PHE A 29 -1.73 15.69 -4.08
CA PHE A 29 -1.35 16.27 -5.37
C PHE A 29 -2.48 16.26 -6.42
N GLU A 30 -3.43 15.32 -6.35
CA GLU A 30 -4.49 15.14 -7.37
C GLU A 30 -5.40 16.36 -7.53
N GLU A 31 -5.67 17.11 -6.44
CA GLU A 31 -6.51 18.30 -6.53
C GLU A 31 -5.77 19.60 -6.84
N GLY A 32 -4.43 19.59 -6.95
CA GLY A 32 -3.61 20.80 -7.13
C GLY A 32 -3.74 21.84 -6.01
N LYS A 33 -4.58 21.59 -4.99
CA LYS A 33 -4.79 22.46 -3.83
C LYS A 33 -3.69 22.31 -2.79
N HIS A 34 -2.87 21.25 -2.87
CA HIS A 34 -1.87 20.91 -1.85
C HIS A 34 -2.47 20.98 -0.44
N SER A 35 -3.66 20.41 -0.27
CA SER A 35 -4.48 20.57 0.93
C SER A 35 -5.00 19.22 1.42
N PHE A 36 -5.02 19.07 2.74
CA PHE A 36 -5.58 17.90 3.43
C PHE A 36 -7.09 18.02 3.67
N SER A 37 -7.82 18.80 2.87
CA SER A 37 -9.27 19.01 3.06
C SER A 37 -10.07 17.72 3.01
N PHE A 38 -9.57 16.71 2.29
CA PHE A 38 -10.14 15.36 2.22
C PHE A 38 -10.20 14.62 3.56
N LEU A 39 -9.41 15.03 4.57
CA LEU A 39 -9.50 14.47 5.94
C LEU A 39 -10.65 15.06 6.76
N THR A 40 -11.32 16.09 6.26
CA THR A 40 -12.39 16.82 6.95
C THR A 40 -13.78 16.53 6.37
N GLY A 41 -13.87 16.15 5.10
CA GLY A 41 -15.14 15.78 4.46
C GLY A 41 -15.49 14.31 4.74
N LYS A 42 -16.67 14.04 5.29
CA LYS A 42 -17.10 12.65 5.60
C LYS A 42 -17.06 11.72 4.38
N ASP A 43 -17.51 12.20 3.21
CA ASP A 43 -17.52 11.40 1.98
C ASP A 43 -16.10 11.22 1.40
N GLU A 44 -15.24 12.23 1.52
CA GLU A 44 -13.85 12.19 1.03
C GLU A 44 -12.96 11.29 1.89
N ILE A 45 -13.19 11.21 3.20
CA ILE A 45 -12.48 10.29 4.11
C ILE A 45 -12.70 8.82 3.69
N PHE A 46 -13.93 8.45 3.32
CA PHE A 46 -14.20 7.08 2.84
C PHE A 46 -13.52 6.80 1.51
N GLY A 47 -13.46 7.80 0.61
CA GLY A 47 -12.69 7.71 -0.62
C GLY A 47 -11.20 7.47 -0.34
N PHE A 48 -10.61 8.27 0.55
CA PHE A 48 -9.22 8.16 0.95
C PHE A 48 -8.89 6.79 1.58
N VAL A 49 -9.70 6.35 2.55
CA VAL A 49 -9.54 5.02 3.17
C VAL A 49 -9.69 3.91 2.13
N GLY A 50 -10.63 4.05 1.19
CA GLY A 50 -10.81 3.15 0.07
C GLY A 50 -9.57 3.05 -0.81
N SER A 51 -8.96 4.19 -1.17
CA SER A 51 -7.69 4.23 -1.91
C SER A 51 -6.55 3.57 -1.16
N VAL A 52 -6.39 3.83 0.15
CA VAL A 52 -5.37 3.18 0.99
C VAL A 52 -5.53 1.67 0.97
N LEU A 53 -6.75 1.17 1.17
CA LEU A 53 -7.04 -0.26 1.16
C LEU A 53 -6.80 -0.86 -0.22
N PHE A 54 -7.22 -0.19 -1.29
CA PHE A 54 -7.02 -0.66 -2.67
C PHE A 54 -5.52 -0.81 -3.00
N ILE A 55 -4.71 0.18 -2.64
CA ILE A 55 -3.26 0.14 -2.81
C ILE A 55 -2.63 -0.97 -1.95
N ALA A 56 -3.18 -1.25 -0.77
CA ALA A 56 -2.66 -2.28 0.14
C ALA A 56 -3.03 -3.71 -0.25
N ILE A 57 -4.21 -3.93 -0.86
CA ILE A 57 -4.74 -5.28 -1.16
C ILE A 57 -3.79 -6.07 -2.07
N ILE A 58 -3.29 -5.43 -3.14
CA ILE A 58 -2.43 -6.08 -4.13
C ILE A 58 -1.11 -6.59 -3.51
N PRO A 59 -0.28 -5.74 -2.87
CA PRO A 59 0.98 -6.19 -2.27
C PRO A 59 0.76 -7.16 -1.11
N ILE A 60 -0.28 -6.98 -0.29
CA ILE A 60 -0.61 -7.92 0.80
C ILE A 60 -1.03 -9.29 0.24
N GLY A 61 -1.85 -9.30 -0.81
CA GLY A 61 -2.27 -10.53 -1.48
C GLY A 61 -1.09 -11.28 -2.10
N ILE A 62 -0.20 -10.58 -2.80
CA ILE A 62 1.03 -11.14 -3.36
C ILE A 62 1.91 -11.71 -2.24
N PHE A 63 2.06 -10.98 -1.13
CA PHE A 63 2.86 -11.43 0.01
C PHE A 63 2.33 -12.75 0.59
N TYR A 64 1.04 -12.84 0.94
CA TYR A 64 0.48 -14.05 1.50
C TYR A 64 0.53 -15.22 0.51
N TRP A 65 0.26 -14.98 -0.76
CA TRP A 65 0.31 -16.01 -1.79
C TRP A 65 1.71 -16.59 -2.02
N LEU A 66 2.74 -15.73 -1.98
CA LEU A 66 4.14 -16.18 -2.13
C LEU A 66 4.69 -16.79 -0.85
N ASN A 67 4.24 -16.34 0.32
CA ASN A 67 4.64 -16.88 1.61
C ASN A 67 4.08 -18.28 1.86
N ASP A 68 2.95 -18.62 1.24
CA ASP A 68 2.40 -19.99 1.25
C ASP A 68 3.24 -20.97 0.39
N LYS A 69 4.14 -20.45 -0.45
CA LYS A 69 5.07 -21.27 -1.23
C LYS A 69 6.46 -21.22 -0.61
N GLU A 70 6.87 -22.30 0.06
CA GLU A 70 8.20 -22.44 0.69
C GLU A 70 9.37 -22.05 -0.23
N LYS A 71 9.24 -22.28 -1.54
CA LYS A 71 10.25 -21.90 -2.55
C LYS A 71 10.49 -20.37 -2.65
N TYR A 72 9.49 -19.56 -2.31
CA TYR A 72 9.50 -18.11 -2.50
C TYR A 72 9.47 -17.34 -1.17
N GLU A 73 9.45 -18.01 -0.02
CA GLU A 73 9.41 -17.37 1.31
C GLU A 73 10.50 -16.31 1.50
N SER A 74 11.72 -16.59 1.03
CA SER A 74 12.86 -15.66 1.13
C SER A 74 12.73 -14.43 0.21
N HIS A 75 11.96 -14.52 -0.87
CA HIS A 75 11.80 -13.47 -1.89
C HIS A 75 10.41 -12.80 -1.85
N ALA A 76 9.46 -13.35 -1.07
CA ALA A 76 8.08 -12.89 -0.99
C ALA A 76 7.98 -11.40 -0.62
N LYS A 77 8.89 -10.90 0.23
CA LYS A 77 8.95 -9.49 0.61
C LYS A 77 9.25 -8.59 -0.59
N VAL A 78 10.27 -8.93 -1.38
CA VAL A 78 10.69 -8.12 -2.53
C VAL A 78 9.62 -8.20 -3.63
N LEU A 79 9.08 -9.38 -3.90
CA LEU A 79 8.02 -9.52 -4.89
C LEU A 79 6.73 -8.81 -4.49
N SER A 80 6.38 -8.78 -3.21
CA SER A 80 5.18 -8.05 -2.76
C SER A 80 5.29 -6.55 -3.02
N LEU A 81 6.50 -5.97 -2.99
CA LEU A 81 6.71 -4.55 -3.28
C LEU A 81 6.40 -4.20 -4.74
N LEU A 82 6.50 -5.16 -5.67
CA LEU A 82 6.06 -4.96 -7.05
C LEU A 82 4.56 -4.69 -7.14
N GLY A 83 3.77 -5.10 -6.14
CA GLY A 83 2.35 -4.76 -6.04
C GLY A 83 2.07 -3.26 -5.93
N PHE A 84 3.07 -2.44 -5.55
CA PHE A 84 2.95 -0.98 -5.51
C PHE A 84 3.24 -0.30 -6.85
N LEU A 85 3.76 -1.00 -7.87
CA LEU A 85 4.08 -0.38 -9.16
C LEU A 85 2.94 0.47 -9.73
N PRO A 86 1.67 0.00 -9.73
CA PRO A 86 0.56 0.78 -10.25
C PRO A 86 0.36 2.09 -9.48
N ALA A 87 0.47 2.04 -8.15
CA ALA A 87 0.31 3.21 -7.30
C ALA A 87 1.44 4.23 -7.50
N PHE A 88 2.68 3.77 -7.65
CA PHE A 88 3.80 4.64 -7.99
C PHE A 88 3.70 5.21 -9.40
N GLY A 89 3.15 4.46 -10.36
CA GLY A 89 2.89 4.96 -11.71
C GLY A 89 1.87 6.10 -11.72
N VAL A 90 0.78 5.95 -10.98
CA VAL A 90 -0.22 7.03 -10.80
C VAL A 90 0.41 8.24 -10.11
N LEU A 91 1.18 8.02 -9.03
CA LEU A 91 1.85 9.10 -8.32
C LEU A 91 2.84 9.86 -9.21
N ALA A 92 3.61 9.15 -10.04
CA ALA A 92 4.52 9.77 -11.01
C ALA A 92 3.76 10.57 -12.08
N PHE A 93 2.63 10.06 -12.56
CA PHE A 93 1.76 10.75 -13.52
C PHE A 93 1.14 12.03 -12.94
N ILE A 94 0.79 12.04 -11.65
CA ILE A 94 0.24 13.23 -11.00
C ILE A 94 1.33 14.30 -10.75
N LEU A 95 2.58 13.87 -10.55
CA LEU A 95 3.70 14.78 -10.29
C LEU A 95 4.33 15.43 -11.53
N PHE A 96 4.12 14.87 -12.73
CA PHE A 96 4.70 15.33 -14.00
C PHE A 96 3.63 15.84 -14.96
#